data_AF-A0A2M7BA02-F1
#
_entry.id   AF-A0A2M7BA02-F1
#
_cell.length_a   1.000
_cell.length_b   1.000
_cell.length_c   1.000
_cell.angle_alpha   90.00
_cell.angle_beta   90.00
_cell.angle_gamma   90.00
#
_symmetry.space_group_name_H-M   'P 1'
#
loop_
_entity.id
_entity.type
_entity.pdbx_description
1 polymer ?
#
loop_
_entity_poly.entity_id
_entity_poly.type
_entity_poly.pdbx_seq_one_letter_code
_entity_poly.pdbx_strand_id
1 'polypeptide(L)' 'MGEPVKIVHIAEELIRLHGLEPNRDIDIQFTGLRPGEKLFEEILTSEEGADASCHEKIFIARNSLKYTM' A
#
# COMPACT_ATOMS: atom_id res chain seq x y z
N MET A 1 7.06 -8.62 1.08
CA MET A 1 6.55 -7.69 2.13
C MET A 1 5.54 -8.43 2.97
N GLY A 2 5.19 -7.90 4.15
CA GLY A 2 4.10 -8.45 4.96
C GLY A 2 2.74 -8.27 4.30
N GLU A 3 1.70 -8.58 5.06
CA GLU A 3 0.31 -8.52 4.58
C GLU A 3 -0.13 -7.08 4.30
N PRO A 4 -0.87 -6.84 3.20
CA PRO A 4 -1.44 -5.52 2.93
C PRO A 4 -2.43 -5.12 4.03
N VAL A 5 -2.41 -3.85 4.41
CA VAL A 5 -3.27 -3.31 5.47
C VAL A 5 -4.31 -2.37 4.86
N LYS A 6 -5.55 -2.45 5.35
CA LYS A 6 -6.64 -1.56 4.92
C LYS A 6 -6.45 -0.16 5.51
N ILE A 7 -6.65 0.87 4.69
CA ILE A 7 -6.51 2.28 5.12
C ILE A 7 -7.44 2.66 6.28
N VAL A 8 -8.63 2.07 6.35
CA VAL A 8 -9.58 2.32 7.45
C VAL A 8 -9.04 1.85 8.80
N HIS A 9 -8.30 0.73 8.84
CA HIS A 9 -7.70 0.26 10.08
C HIS A 9 -6.62 1.23 10.58
N ILE A 10 -5.84 1.79 9.66
CA ILE A 10 -4.82 2.80 10.00
C ILE A 10 -5.49 4.04 10.61
N ALA A 11 -6.60 4.51 10.03
CA ALA A 11 -7.36 5.64 10.56
C ALA A 11 -7.91 5.35 11.97
N GLU A 12 -8.52 4.18 12.18
CA GLU A 12 -9.02 3.77 13.50
C GLU A 12 -7.90 3.63 14.55
N GLU A 13 -6.75 3.08 14.16
CA GLU A 13 -5.60 2.92 15.04
C GLU A 13 -5.01 4.27 15.45
N LEU A 14 -4.92 5.21 14.52
CA LEU A 14 -4.51 6.60 14.83
C LEU A 14 -5.44 7.26 15.85
N ILE A 15 -6.76 7.08 15.73
CA ILE A 15 -7.72 7.61 16.71
C ILE A 15 -7.49 6.97 18.09
N ARG A 16 -7.36 5.63 18.14
CA ARG A 16 -7.13 4.90 19.39
C ARG A 16 -5.80 5.26 20.05
N LEU A 17 -4.74 5.51 19.28
CA LEU A 17 -3.43 5.94 19.79
C LEU A 17 -3.49 7.27 20.54
N HIS A 18 -4.48 8.12 20.24
CA HIS A 18 -4.73 9.37 20.97
C HIS A 18 -5.67 9.19 22.17
N GLY A 19 -6.02 7.96 22.52
CA GLY A 19 -6.93 7.65 23.64
C GLY A 19 -8.40 7.92 23.35
N LEU A 20 -8.77 8.01 22.07
CA LEU A 20 -10.14 8.29 21.61
C LEU A 20 -10.78 7.04 21.00
N GLU A 21 -12.11 7.01 20.96
CA GLU A 21 -12.92 5.92 20.40
C GLU A 21 -13.46 6.30 19.00
N PRO A 22 -13.10 5.55 17.93
CA PRO A 22 -13.63 5.77 16.58
C PRO A 22 -15.16 5.68 16.54
N ASN A 23 -15.81 6.57 15.79
CA ASN A 23 -17.27 6.71 15.67
C ASN A 23 -18.01 7.10 16.97
N ARG A 24 -17.27 7.47 18.02
CA ARG A 24 -17.82 8.05 19.25
C ARG A 24 -17.24 9.44 19.51
N ASP A 25 -15.92 9.54 19.54
CA ASP A 25 -15.21 10.80 19.75
C ASP A 25 -14.84 11.46 18.41
N ILE A 26 -14.56 10.65 17.39
CA ILE A 26 -14.20 11.10 16.04
C ILE A 26 -14.93 10.22 15.00
N ASP A 27 -15.73 10.85 14.15
CA ASP A 27 -16.42 10.19 13.04
C ASP A 27 -15.48 9.92 11.86
N ILE A 28 -15.69 8.77 11.20
CA ILE A 28 -15.01 8.41 9.95
C ILE A 28 -16.01 8.52 8.80
N GLN A 29 -15.73 9.41 7.85
CA GLN A 29 -16.56 9.57 6.64
C GLN A 29 -15.82 9.08 5.40
N PHE A 30 -16.47 8.23 4.61
CA PHE A 30 -15.94 7.74 3.34
C PHE A 30 -16.34 8.67 2.21
N THR A 31 -15.37 9.42 1.67
CA THR A 31 -15.59 10.38 0.58
C THR A 31 -15.56 9.75 -0.81
N GLY A 32 -15.28 8.45 -0.92
CA GLY A 32 -15.02 7.77 -2.19
C GLY A 32 -13.63 8.07 -2.75
N LEU A 33 -13.34 7.50 -3.93
CA LEU A 33 -12.06 7.66 -4.63
C LEU A 33 -12.03 8.96 -5.42
N ARG A 34 -10.87 9.61 -5.42
CA ARG A 34 -10.58 10.72 -6.33
C ARG A 34 -10.16 10.18 -7.71
N PRO A 35 -10.37 10.95 -8.80
CA PRO A 35 -9.93 10.55 -10.13
C PRO A 35 -8.43 10.24 -10.15
N GLY A 36 -8.07 9.02 -10.55
CA GLY A 36 -6.69 8.55 -10.64
C GLY A 36 -6.14 7.85 -9.39
N GLU A 37 -6.90 7.75 -8.30
CA GLU A 37 -6.47 6.96 -7.13
C GLU A 37 -6.54 5.45 -7.40
N LYS A 38 -5.57 4.71 -6.87
CA LYS A 38 -5.56 3.25 -6.85
C LYS A 38 -6.20 2.73 -5.56
N LEU A 39 -6.88 1.58 -5.65
CA LEU A 39 -7.46 0.90 -4.48
C LEU A 39 -6.43 0.11 -3.67
N PHE A 40 -5.38 -0.36 -4.33
CA PHE A 40 -4.29 -1.11 -3.74
C PHE A 40 -3.00 -0.80 -4.50
N GLU A 41 -1.87 -1.00 -3.84
CA GLU A 41 -0.55 -0.88 -4.45
C GLU A 41 -0.03 -2.27 -4.84
N GLU A 42 0.71 -2.30 -5.94
CA GLU A 42 1.44 -3.46 -6.42
C GLU A 42 2.92 -3.21 -6.21
N ILE A 43 3.67 -4.21 -5.74
CA ILE A 43 5.12 -4.06 -5.50
C ILE A 43 5.87 -3.97 -6.84
N LEU A 44 5.43 -4.75 -7.82
CA LEU A 44 5.91 -4.76 -9.20
C LEU A 44 4.71 -5.02 -10.11
N THR A 45 4.73 -4.46 -11.31
CA THR A 45 3.73 -4.80 -12.31
C THR A 45 3.93 -6.24 -12.81
N SER A 46 2.89 -6.86 -13.36
CA SER A 46 2.96 -8.23 -13.90
C SER A 46 4.05 -8.42 -14.97
N GLU A 47 4.47 -7.34 -15.63
CA GLU A 47 5.51 -7.33 -16.66
C GLU A 47 6.92 -7.20 -16.08
N GLU A 48 7.03 -6.65 -14.87
CA GLU A 48 8.28 -6.46 -14.13
C GLU A 48 8.50 -7.65 -13.21
N GLY A 49 9.32 -8.61 -13.66
CA GLY A 49 9.73 -9.72 -12.81
C GLY A 49 10.60 -9.26 -11.63
N ALA A 50 10.59 -10.01 -10.53
CA ALA A 50 11.47 -9.80 -9.37
C ALA A 50 12.50 -10.92 -9.25
N ASP A 51 13.75 -10.59 -8.97
CA ASP A 51 14.79 -11.52 -8.53
C ASP A 51 15.04 -11.39 -7.03
N ALA A 52 15.39 -12.51 -6.39
CA ALA A 52 15.81 -12.50 -5.00
C ALA A 52 17.20 -11.83 -4.86
N SER A 53 17.36 -10.97 -3.86
CA SER A 53 18.69 -10.50 -3.45
C SER A 53 19.31 -11.46 -2.41
N CYS A 54 20.52 -11.14 -1.94
CA CYS A 54 21.13 -11.85 -0.81
C CYS A 54 20.43 -11.63 0.54
N HIS A 55 19.51 -10.66 0.63
CA HIS A 55 18.71 -10.39 1.84
C HIS A 55 17.26 -10.83 1.62
N GLU A 56 16.72 -11.61 2.55
CA GLU A 56 15.38 -12.21 2.47
C GLU A 56 14.24 -11.21 2.25
N LYS A 57 14.40 -9.96 2.71
CA LYS A 57 13.38 -8.91 2.62
C LYS A 57 13.56 -7.95 1.45
N ILE A 58 14.59 -8.15 0.62
CA ILE A 58 14.96 -7.24 -0.46
C ILE A 58 14.91 -7.98 -1.80
N PHE A 59 14.15 -7.43 -2.75
CA PHE A 59 14.00 -7.96 -4.10
C PHE A 59 14.56 -6.97 -5.13
N ILE A 60 15.08 -7.49 -6.24
CA ILE A 60 15.66 -6.72 -7.34
C ILE A 60 14.67 -6.75 -8.51
N ALA A 61 14.22 -5.59 -8.97
CA ALA A 61 13.35 -5.49 -10.13
C ALA A 61 14.15 -5.80 -11.41
N ARG A 62 13.61 -6.67 -12.28
CA ARG A 62 14.17 -6.90 -13.61
C ARG A 62 13.80 -5.73 -14.51
N ASN A 63 14.81 -5.02 -15.02
CA ASN A 63 14.59 -3.96 -15.98
C ASN A 63 14.10 -4.54 -17.32
N SER A 64 12.90 -4.17 -17.75
CA SER A 64 12.40 -4.48 -19.09
C SER A 64 13.07 -3.52 -20.09
N LEU A 65 14.29 -3.86 -20.53
CA LEU A 65 14.91 -3.19 -21.68
C LEU A 65 14.13 -3.53 -22.96
N LYS A 66 12.99 -2.88 -23.17
CA LYS A 66 12.31 -2.75 -24.47
C LYS A 66 12.49 -1.33 -24.99
N TYR A 67 13.74 -0.89 -25.11
CA TYR A 67 14.10 0.22 -25.99
C TYR A 67 15.26 -0.24 -26.86
N THR A 68 14.95 -1.05 -27.86
CA THR A 68 15.81 -1.19 -29.04
C THR A 68 15.51 0.03 -29.93
N MET A 69 16.52 0.87 -30.19
CA MET A 69 16.47 1.85 -31.28
C MET A 69 16.29 1.15 -32.63
#